data_AF-A0A9D7X0G9-F1
#
_entry.id   AF-A0A9D7X0G9-F1
#
_cell.length_a   1.000
_cell.length_b   1.000
_cell.length_c   1.000
_cell.angle_alpha   90.00
_cell.angle_beta   90.00
_cell.angle_gamma   90.00
#
_symmetry.space_group_name_H-M   'P 1'
#
loop_
_entity.id
_entity.type
_entity.pdbx_description
1 polymer ?
#
loop_
_entity_poly.entity_id
_entity_poly.type
_entity_poly.pdbx_seq_one_letter_code
_entity_poly.pdbx_strand_id
1 'polypeptide(L)'
;MKLAVSLIPILLFLAMFLSLDSFRLIRWGILFVCLLWGGVAASLSLVGNTLITNLFHIDFDILSRYIAPLTEEILKMLLLLWLITKHRIGFAIDAAIYGFTIGTGFAFAENMIYIFQLGPDQTNLWIWVTRGFGTAIMH
;
A
#
# COMPACT_ATOMS: atom_id res chain seq x y z
N MET A 1 18.06 -7.89 -6.53
CA MET A 1 18.33 -6.52 -7.04
C MET A 1 17.06 -5.81 -7.53
N LYS A 2 16.19 -6.44 -8.33
CA LYS A 2 14.97 -5.81 -8.88
C LYS A 2 13.99 -5.26 -7.82
N LEU A 3 13.71 -6.04 -6.75
CA LEU A 3 12.92 -5.58 -5.59
C LEU A 3 13.50 -4.34 -4.92
N ALA A 4 14.81 -4.32 -4.67
CA ALA A 4 15.43 -3.19 -3.99
C ALA A 4 15.21 -1.88 -4.76
N VAL A 5 15.17 -1.93 -6.10
CA VAL A 5 14.94 -0.75 -6.94
C VAL A 5 13.50 -0.22 -6.81
N SER A 6 12.49 -1.09 -6.73
CA SER A 6 11.10 -0.64 -6.55
C SER A 6 10.80 -0.13 -5.14
N LEU A 7 11.61 -0.52 -4.15
CA LEU A 7 11.46 -0.10 -2.76
C LEU A 7 12.13 1.24 -2.45
N ILE A 8 13.12 1.66 -3.24
CA ILE A 8 13.81 2.93 -3.04
C ILE A 8 12.83 4.13 -3.01
N PRO A 9 11.93 4.31 -3.99
CA PRO A 9 10.99 5.43 -3.98
C PRO A 9 10.07 5.39 -2.76
N ILE A 10 9.53 4.21 -2.44
CA ILE A 10 8.60 3.98 -1.32
C ILE A 10 9.26 4.36 0.02
N LEU A 11 10.48 3.89 0.25
CA LEU A 11 11.24 4.19 1.47
C LEU A 11 11.66 5.67 1.53
N LEU A 12 11.98 6.27 0.39
CA LEU A 12 12.37 7.68 0.31
C LEU A 12 11.19 8.60 0.63
N PHE A 13 10.00 8.32 0.09
CA PHE A 13 8.79 9.06 0.46
C PHE A 13 8.43 8.87 1.94
N LEU A 14 8.54 7.65 2.48
CA LEU A 14 8.29 7.40 3.90
C LEU A 14 9.28 8.20 4.77
N ALA A 15 10.56 8.21 4.40
CA ALA A 15 11.59 8.99 5.10
C ALA A 15 11.32 10.50 5.02
N MET A 16 10.86 11.02 3.87
CA MET A 16 10.44 12.42 3.74
C MET A 16 9.27 12.75 4.68
N PHE A 17 8.24 11.91 4.73
CA PHE A 17 7.09 12.13 5.62
C PHE A 17 7.45 12.04 7.10
N LEU A 18 8.32 11.10 7.49
CA LEU A 18 8.87 11.03 8.85
C LEU A 18 9.72 12.26 9.20
N SER A 19 10.39 12.86 8.21
CA SER A 19 11.17 14.09 8.40
C SER A 19 10.29 15.34 8.60
N LEU A 20 9.02 15.28 8.17
CA LEU A 20 8.03 16.35 8.40
C LEU A 20 7.37 16.28 9.79
N ASP A 21 7.60 15.22 10.57
CA ASP A 21 7.13 15.14 11.96
C ASP A 21 7.94 16.10 12.86
N SER A 22 7.50 17.35 12.90
CA SER A 22 8.07 18.38 13.77
C SER A 22 7.70 18.21 15.26
N PHE A 23 6.70 17.38 15.59
CA PHE A 23 6.13 17.33 16.94
C PHE A 23 6.53 16.07 17.74
N ARG A 24 7.13 15.05 17.11
CA ARG A 24 7.59 13.79 17.76
C ARG A 24 6.49 13.05 18.55
N LEU A 25 5.24 13.11 18.09
CA LEU A 25 4.14 12.37 18.74
C LEU A 25 4.00 10.92 18.25
N ILE A 26 4.76 10.52 17.22
CA ILE A 26 4.54 9.27 16.53
C ILE A 26 5.17 8.09 17.29
N ARG A 27 4.35 7.09 17.60
CA ARG A 27 4.80 5.85 18.21
C ARG A 27 5.22 4.86 17.12
N TRP A 28 6.49 4.45 17.13
CA TRP A 28 7.05 3.46 16.21
C TRP A 28 6.25 2.15 16.15
N GLY A 29 5.66 1.71 17.28
CA GLY A 29 4.79 0.53 17.30
C GLY A 29 3.53 0.69 16.42
N ILE A 30 2.93 1.88 16.38
CA ILE A 30 1.76 2.15 15.54
C ILE A 30 2.17 2.20 14.07
N LEU A 31 3.33 2.79 13.75
CA LEU A 31 3.87 2.77 12.38
C LEU A 31 4.09 1.34 11.87
N PHE A 32 4.65 0.46 12.70
CA PHE A 32 4.85 -0.94 12.32
C PHE A 32 3.52 -1.66 12.08
N VAL A 33 2.52 -1.42 12.93
CA VAL A 33 1.16 -1.96 12.72
C VAL A 33 0.53 -1.41 11.43
N CYS A 34 0.71 -0.12 11.14
CA CYS A 34 0.24 0.51 9.90
C CYS A 34 0.88 -0.13 8.67
N LEU A 35 2.19 -0.35 8.70
CA LEU A 35 2.94 -0.99 7.63
C LEU A 35 2.46 -2.43 7.40
N LEU A 36 2.32 -3.22 8.47
CA LEU A 36 1.81 -4.59 8.39
C LEU A 36 0.37 -4.63 7.86
N TRP A 37 -0.48 -3.71 8.31
CA TRP A 37 -1.85 -3.62 7.82
C TRP A 37 -1.90 -3.32 6.32
N GLY A 38 -1.02 -2.46 5.81
CA GLY A 38 -0.89 -2.23 4.37
C GLY A 38 -0.68 -3.53 3.59
N GLY A 39 0.25 -4.38 4.07
CA GLY A 39 0.50 -5.67 3.43
C GLY A 39 -0.66 -6.67 3.55
N VAL A 40 -1.36 -6.68 4.70
CA VAL A 40 -2.58 -7.47 4.90
C VAL A 40 -3.70 -6.99 3.97
N ALA A 41 -3.90 -5.67 3.86
CA ALA A 41 -4.89 -5.07 2.98
C ALA A 41 -4.63 -5.42 1.50
N ALA A 42 -3.38 -5.42 1.05
CA ALA A 42 -3.02 -5.87 -0.30
C ALA A 42 -3.39 -7.33 -0.54
N SER A 43 -3.08 -8.20 0.43
CA SER A 43 -3.39 -9.63 0.34
C SER A 43 -4.90 -9.89 0.34
N LEU A 44 -5.65 -9.20 1.20
CA LEU A 44 -7.11 -9.28 1.26
C LEU A 44 -7.77 -8.73 -0.01
N SER A 45 -7.25 -7.62 -0.55
CA SER A 45 -7.73 -7.04 -1.80
C SER A 45 -7.58 -8.04 -2.95
N LEU A 46 -6.41 -8.68 -3.07
CA LEU A 46 -6.17 -9.69 -4.10
C LEU A 46 -7.16 -10.85 -3.99
N VAL A 47 -7.36 -11.40 -2.80
CA VAL A 47 -8.31 -12.50 -2.57
C VAL A 47 -9.75 -12.05 -2.84
N GLY A 48 -10.16 -10.88 -2.36
CA GLY A 48 -11.50 -10.34 -2.60
C GLY A 48 -11.79 -10.10 -4.09
N ASN A 49 -10.85 -9.45 -4.78
CA ASN A 49 -10.98 -9.12 -6.20
C ASN A 49 -11.02 -10.38 -7.08
N THR A 50 -10.21 -11.40 -6.76
CA THR A 50 -10.26 -12.69 -7.47
C THR A 50 -11.56 -13.45 -7.22
N LEU A 51 -12.09 -13.44 -6.00
CA LEU A 51 -13.40 -14.03 -5.70
C LEU A 51 -14.54 -13.32 -6.46
N ILE A 52 -14.54 -11.98 -6.49
CA ILE A 52 -15.53 -11.19 -7.24
C ILE A 52 -15.49 -11.56 -8.73
N THR A 53 -14.29 -11.62 -9.30
CA THR A 53 -14.08 -12.01 -10.72
C THR A 53 -14.68 -13.40 -10.98
N ASN A 54 -14.38 -14.38 -10.14
CA ASN A 54 -14.83 -15.76 -10.32
C ASN A 54 -16.34 -15.96 -10.10
N LEU A 55 -16.95 -15.22 -9.17
CA LEU A 55 -18.38 -15.35 -8.86
C LEU A 55 -19.26 -14.62 -9.87
N PHE A 56 -18.88 -13.40 -10.25
CA PHE A 56 -19.72 -12.52 -11.08
C PHE A 56 -19.31 -12.52 -12.56
N HIS A 57 -18.24 -13.24 -12.94
CA HIS A 57 -17.71 -13.30 -14.31
C HIS A 57 -17.50 -11.91 -14.92
N ILE A 58 -17.07 -10.96 -14.10
CA ILE A 58 -16.80 -9.58 -14.52
C ILE A 58 -15.49 -9.56 -15.30
N ASP A 59 -15.47 -8.80 -16.39
CA ASP A 59 -14.25 -8.58 -17.16
C ASP A 59 -13.13 -8.00 -16.31
N PHE A 60 -11.94 -8.59 -16.42
CA PHE A 60 -10.76 -8.17 -15.66
C PHE A 60 -10.42 -6.69 -15.87
N ASP A 61 -10.67 -6.14 -17.06
CA ASP A 61 -10.44 -4.73 -17.37
C ASP A 61 -11.36 -3.78 -16.58
N ILE A 62 -12.63 -4.15 -16.40
CA ILE A 62 -13.59 -3.35 -15.62
C ILE A 62 -13.23 -3.43 -14.13
N LEU A 63 -12.92 -4.64 -13.67
CA LEU A 63 -12.61 -4.89 -12.27
C LEU A 63 -11.31 -4.19 -11.85
N SER A 64 -10.23 -4.34 -12.61
CA SER A 64 -8.93 -3.73 -12.32
C SER A 64 -8.95 -2.20 -12.35
N ARG A 65 -9.81 -1.60 -13.19
CA ARG A 65 -9.89 -0.15 -13.34
C ARG A 65 -10.75 0.54 -12.30
N TYR A 66 -11.82 -0.10 -11.83
CA TYR A 66 -12.83 0.56 -10.99
C TYR A 66 -13.04 -0.11 -9.64
N ILE A 67 -13.18 -1.44 -9.63
CA ILE A 67 -13.54 -2.19 -8.42
C ILE A 67 -12.32 -2.38 -7.53
N ALA A 68 -11.20 -2.80 -8.11
CA ALA A 68 -9.97 -3.04 -7.38
C ALA A 68 -9.45 -1.77 -6.65
N PRO A 69 -9.32 -0.59 -7.29
CA PRO A 69 -8.86 0.59 -6.57
C PRO A 69 -9.79 0.98 -5.42
N LEU A 70 -11.10 0.81 -5.60
CA LEU A 70 -12.08 1.09 -4.55
C LEU A 70 -11.94 0.14 -3.36
N THR A 71 -11.82 -1.17 -3.61
CA THR A 71 -11.66 -2.16 -2.53
C THR A 71 -10.34 -1.98 -1.78
N GLU A 72 -9.28 -1.64 -2.50
CA GLU A 72 -7.96 -1.34 -1.93
C GLU A 72 -7.98 -0.15 -0.97
N GLU A 73 -8.55 0.98 -1.41
CA GLU A 73 -8.64 2.18 -0.57
C GLU A 73 -9.53 1.97 0.65
N ILE A 74 -10.64 1.25 0.50
CA ILE A 74 -11.53 0.91 1.63
C ILE A 74 -10.77 0.07 2.67
N LEU A 75 -10.07 -0.98 2.24
CA LEU A 75 -9.32 -1.85 3.14
C LEU A 75 -8.19 -1.11 3.88
N LYS A 76 -7.47 -0.23 3.17
CA LYS A 76 -6.43 0.62 3.79
C LYS A 76 -7.05 1.56 4.84
N MET A 77 -8.18 2.17 4.53
CA MET A 77 -8.84 3.15 5.39
C MET A 77 -9.37 2.55 6.71
N LEU A 78 -9.71 1.25 6.74
CA LEU A 78 -10.27 0.60 7.94
C LEU A 78 -9.39 0.76 9.20
N LEU A 79 -8.07 0.55 9.10
CA LEU A 79 -7.18 0.75 10.25
C LEU A 79 -7.10 2.22 10.65
N LEU A 80 -7.05 3.12 9.68
CA LEU A 80 -6.99 4.55 9.94
C LEU A 80 -8.24 5.03 10.69
N LEU A 81 -9.43 4.61 10.26
CA LEU A 81 -10.70 4.87 10.94
C LEU A 81 -10.72 4.28 12.36
N TRP A 82 -10.19 3.07 12.54
CA TRP A 82 -10.07 2.47 13.86
C TRP A 82 -9.14 3.29 14.78
N LEU A 83 -8.01 3.80 14.28
CA LEU A 83 -7.11 4.66 15.05
C LEU A 83 -7.75 6.00 15.41
N ILE A 84 -8.51 6.61 14.49
CA ILE A 84 -9.26 7.84 14.72
C ILE A 84 -10.32 7.64 15.81
N THR A 85 -11.14 6.59 15.68
CA THR A 85 -12.21 6.28 16.66
C THR A 85 -11.67 5.90 18.04
N LYS A 86 -10.42 5.43 18.13
CA LYS A 86 -9.73 5.18 19.41
C LYS A 86 -8.99 6.40 19.95
N HIS A 87 -9.17 7.58 19.35
CA HIS A 87 -8.50 8.84 19.74
C HIS A 87 -6.97 8.68 19.84
N ARG A 88 -6.38 7.84 18.97
CA ARG A 88 -4.93 7.62 18.89
C ARG A 88 -4.22 8.59 17.96
N ILE A 89 -4.99 9.45 17.28
CA ILE A 89 -4.52 10.47 16.34
C ILE A 89 -4.82 11.83 16.97
N GLY A 90 -3.78 12.57 17.33
CA GLY A 90 -3.93 13.89 17.96
C GLY A 90 -4.02 15.01 16.93
N PHE A 91 -3.31 14.87 15.81
CA PHE A 91 -3.24 15.88 14.75
C PHE A 91 -3.51 15.27 13.37
N ALA A 92 -3.97 16.12 12.44
CA ALA A 92 -4.18 15.70 11.04
C ALA A 92 -2.90 15.18 10.37
N ILE A 93 -1.73 15.72 10.78
CA ILE A 93 -0.42 15.27 10.29
C ILE A 93 -0.14 13.82 10.71
N ASP A 94 -0.53 13.41 11.92
CA ASP A 94 -0.36 12.01 12.38
C ASP A 94 -1.18 11.06 11.51
N ALA A 95 -2.42 11.44 11.16
CA ALA A 95 -3.26 10.66 10.25
C ALA A 95 -2.65 10.57 8.85
N ALA A 96 -2.09 11.66 8.33
CA ALA A 96 -1.40 11.64 7.04
C ALA A 96 -0.20 10.67 7.06
N ILE A 97 0.60 10.69 8.13
CA ILE A 97 1.78 9.81 8.24
C ILE A 97 1.35 8.35 8.41
N TYR A 98 0.32 8.06 9.22
CA TYR A 98 -0.22 6.69 9.34
C TYR A 98 -0.82 6.19 8.03
N GLY A 99 -1.59 7.03 7.33
CA GLY A 99 -2.14 6.70 6.01
C GLY A 99 -1.05 6.41 4.99
N PHE A 100 -0.04 7.27 4.91
CA PHE A 100 1.11 7.08 4.04
C PHE A 100 1.89 5.79 4.37
N THR A 101 2.01 5.46 5.66
CA THR A 101 2.69 4.23 6.10
C THR A 101 1.88 2.98 5.72
N ILE A 102 0.54 3.04 5.78
CA ILE A 102 -0.34 1.97 5.30
C ILE A 102 -0.18 1.81 3.78
N GLY A 103 -0.20 2.91 3.02
CA GLY A 103 0.02 2.92 1.57
C GLY A 103 1.38 2.33 1.16
N THR A 104 2.43 2.70 1.90
CA THR A 104 3.79 2.13 1.75
C THR A 104 3.80 0.61 1.94
N GLY A 105 3.17 0.11 3.01
CA GLY A 105 3.07 -1.33 3.27
C GLY A 105 2.28 -2.08 2.19
N PHE A 106 1.22 -1.44 1.68
CA PHE A 106 0.40 -1.97 0.59
C PHE A 106 1.22 -2.07 -0.71
N ALA A 107 1.85 -0.98 -1.14
CA ALA A 107 2.70 -0.92 -2.33
C ALA A 107 3.84 -1.93 -2.27
N PHE A 108 4.44 -2.13 -1.09
CA PHE A 108 5.46 -3.15 -0.87
C PHE A 108 4.93 -4.56 -1.18
N ALA A 109 3.81 -4.94 -0.56
CA ALA A 109 3.22 -6.26 -0.72
C ALA A 109 2.73 -6.50 -2.16
N GLU A 110 2.09 -5.50 -2.77
CA GLU A 110 1.61 -5.56 -4.14
C GLU A 110 2.77 -5.77 -5.14
N ASN A 111 3.87 -5.06 -4.96
CA ASN A 111 5.08 -5.27 -5.79
C ASN A 111 5.70 -6.66 -5.59
N MET A 112 5.67 -7.22 -4.37
CA MET A 112 6.12 -8.59 -4.13
C MET A 112 5.23 -9.60 -4.86
N ILE A 113 3.92 -9.48 -4.73
CA ILE A 113 2.94 -10.33 -5.41
C ILE A 113 3.17 -10.29 -6.93
N TYR A 114 3.40 -9.10 -7.49
CA TYR A 114 3.64 -8.94 -8.92
C TYR A 114 4.88 -9.71 -9.40
N ILE A 115 5.95 -9.77 -8.61
CA ILE A 115 7.14 -10.60 -8.93
C ILE A 115 6.78 -12.08 -8.98
N PHE A 116 6.07 -12.54 -7.97
CA PHE A 116 5.71 -13.96 -7.86
C PHE A 116 4.82 -14.39 -9.03
N GLN A 117 3.97 -13.50 -9.55
CA GLN A 117 3.08 -13.79 -10.67
C GLN A 117 3.76 -13.73 -12.05
N LEU A 118 4.63 -12.74 -12.32
CA LEU A 118 5.26 -12.61 -13.65
C LEU A 118 6.52 -13.49 -13.83
N GLY A 119 7.10 -14.00 -12.75
CA GLY A 119 8.35 -14.74 -12.79
C GLY A 119 9.59 -13.86 -13.03
N PRO A 120 10.78 -14.28 -12.54
CA PRO A 120 11.99 -13.47 -12.56
C PRO A 120 12.55 -13.20 -13.98
N ASP A 121 12.17 -14.02 -14.96
CA ASP A 121 12.76 -14.03 -16.32
C ASP A 121 12.07 -13.07 -17.32
N GLN A 122 10.82 -12.68 -17.08
CA GLN A 122 10.07 -11.78 -17.99
C GLN A 122 10.15 -10.30 -17.60
N THR A 123 10.85 -9.95 -16.52
CA THR A 123 10.77 -8.60 -15.94
C THR A 123 12.03 -7.78 -16.21
N ASN A 124 11.89 -6.68 -16.97
CA ASN A 124 12.96 -5.73 -17.24
C ASN A 124 13.11 -4.73 -16.07
N LEU A 125 14.31 -4.16 -15.88
CA LEU A 125 14.60 -3.23 -14.77
C LEU A 125 13.66 -2.00 -14.79
N TRP A 126 13.32 -1.51 -15.99
CA TRP A 126 12.44 -0.37 -16.19
C TRP A 126 11.03 -0.57 -15.60
N ILE A 127 10.48 -1.78 -15.68
CA ILE A 127 9.17 -2.12 -15.10
C ILE A 127 9.19 -1.89 -13.59
N TRP A 128 10.31 -2.21 -12.92
CA TRP A 128 10.45 -2.05 -11.47
C TRP A 128 10.63 -0.59 -11.05
N VAL A 129 11.30 0.22 -11.88
CA VAL A 129 11.39 1.66 -11.65
C VAL A 129 10.00 2.29 -11.81
N THR A 130 9.30 2.01 -12.90
CA THR A 130 7.97 2.58 -13.15
C THR A 130 6.95 2.12 -12.12
N ARG A 131 7.01 0.85 -11.69
CA ARG A 131 6.15 0.34 -10.61
C ARG A 131 6.51 0.95 -9.26
N GLY A 132 7.79 1.06 -8.93
CA GLY A 132 8.23 1.67 -7.66
C GLY A 132 7.71 3.09 -7.49
N PHE A 133 7.81 3.93 -8.54
CA PHE A 133 7.23 5.27 -8.52
C PHE A 133 5.70 5.26 -8.64
N GLY A 134 5.14 4.45 -9.54
CA GLY A 134 3.68 4.42 -9.77
C GLY A 134 2.91 3.99 -8.53
N THR A 135 3.34 2.91 -7.88
CA THR A 135 2.70 2.39 -6.66
C THR A 135 2.92 3.30 -5.46
N ALA A 136 4.07 3.98 -5.37
CA ALA A 136 4.34 4.99 -4.33
C ALA A 136 3.53 6.29 -4.49
N ILE A 137 3.15 6.64 -5.73
CA ILE A 137 2.32 7.81 -6.01
C ILE A 137 0.83 7.49 -5.86
N MET A 138 0.42 6.26 -6.20
CA MET A 138 -0.97 5.82 -6.12
C MET A 138 -1.45 5.57 -4.68
N HIS A 139 -0.58 5.07 -3.79
CA HIS A 139 -0.96 4.64 -2.44
C HIS A 139 -0.38 5.52 -1.33
#